data_AF-A0A7H4PR40-F1
#
_entry.id   AF-A0A7H4PR40-F1
#
_cell.length_a   1.000
_cell.length_b   1.000
_cell.length_c   1.000
_cell.angle_alpha   90.00
_cell.angle_beta   90.00
_cell.angle_gamma   90.00
#
_symmetry.space_group_name_H-M   'P 1'
#
loop_
_entity.id
_entity.type
_entity.pdbx_description
1 polymer ?
#
loop_
_entity_poly.entity_id
_entity_poly.type
_entity_poly.pdbx_seq_one_letter_code
_entity_poly.pdbx_strand_id
1 'polypeptide(L)'
;MNQATALITNALYRWIKSVDPSRPVQYEGGGADTFATDIICPMYARVDEDQPFPAVPKWSIKKWLSLPGETRPLILCEYAHAMGNSLGGFAKYWQAFRQYPRLQGGFVWDWVDQSLIKI
;
A
#
# COMPACT_ATOMS: atom_id res chain seq x y z
N MET A 1 -6.78 0.98 -14.27
CA MET A 1 -5.97 -0.11 -14.86
C MET A 1 -6.69 -0.61 -16.10
N ASN A 2 -5.99 -0.91 -17.20
CA ASN A 2 -6.65 -1.53 -18.36
C ASN A 2 -6.90 -3.04 -18.10
N GLN A 3 -7.86 -3.64 -18.79
CA GLN A 3 -8.26 -5.04 -18.54
C GLN A 3 -7.12 -6.04 -18.77
N ALA A 4 -6.22 -5.78 -19.73
CA ALA A 4 -5.11 -6.67 -20.05
C ALA A 4 -4.11 -6.78 -18.89
N THR A 5 -3.73 -5.66 -18.27
CA THR A 5 -2.83 -5.64 -17.10
C THR A 5 -3.44 -6.38 -15.91
N ALA A 6 -4.75 -6.24 -15.68
CA ALA A 6 -5.44 -6.95 -14.60
C ALA A 6 -5.39 -8.48 -14.81
N LEU A 7 -5.60 -8.96 -16.05
CA LEU A 7 -5.55 -10.39 -16.37
C LEU A 7 -4.16 -10.99 -16.15
N ILE A 8 -3.12 -10.31 -16.63
CA ILE A 8 -1.72 -10.78 -16.48
C ILE A 8 -1.35 -10.83 -15.00
N THR A 9 -1.66 -9.79 -14.24
CA THR A 9 -1.31 -9.72 -12.82
C THR A 9 -2.04 -10.81 -12.02
N ASN A 10 -3.33 -11.05 -12.31
CA ASN A 10 -4.09 -12.14 -11.69
C ASN A 10 -3.51 -13.53 -12.01
N ALA A 11 -3.06 -13.74 -13.25
CA ALA A 11 -2.44 -15.00 -13.67
C ALA A 11 -1.11 -15.23 -12.92
N LEU A 12 -0.27 -14.21 -12.83
CA LEU A 12 1.01 -14.29 -12.12
C LEU A 12 0.83 -14.43 -10.60
N TYR A 13 -0.12 -13.72 -9.99
CA TYR A 13 -0.49 -13.92 -8.59
C TYR A 13 -0.82 -15.40 -8.33
N ARG A 14 -1.72 -16.00 -9.13
CA ARG A 14 -2.09 -17.41 -9.00
C ARG A 14 -0.91 -18.36 -9.20
N TRP A 15 -0.06 -18.07 -10.17
CA TRP A 15 1.15 -18.85 -10.41
C TRP A 15 2.08 -18.83 -9.19
N ILE A 16 2.38 -17.65 -8.63
CA ILE A 16 3.21 -17.53 -7.42
C ILE A 16 2.59 -18.31 -6.26
N LYS A 17 1.27 -18.15 -6.01
CA LYS A 17 0.58 -18.89 -4.95
C LYS A 17 0.62 -20.42 -5.15
N SER A 18 0.67 -20.89 -6.40
CA SER A 18 0.80 -22.32 -6.72
C SER A 18 2.22 -22.86 -6.56
N VAL A 19 3.23 -22.06 -6.87
CA VAL A 19 4.65 -22.47 -6.86
C VAL A 19 5.26 -22.30 -5.48
N ASP A 20 4.91 -21.23 -4.77
CA ASP A 20 5.37 -20.96 -3.41
C ASP A 20 4.19 -20.55 -2.52
N PRO A 21 3.49 -21.50 -1.89
CA PRO A 21 2.42 -21.20 -0.97
C PRO A 21 2.92 -20.66 0.39
N SER A 22 4.23 -20.67 0.65
CA SER A 22 4.80 -20.28 1.96
C SER A 22 4.81 -18.77 2.19
N ARG A 23 4.68 -17.97 1.13
CA ARG A 23 4.76 -16.49 1.18
C ARG A 23 3.45 -15.82 0.75
N PRO A 24 3.05 -14.71 1.40
CA PRO A 24 2.05 -13.80 0.87
C PRO A 24 2.53 -13.12 -0.42
N VAL A 25 1.60 -12.71 -1.28
CA VAL A 25 1.88 -11.92 -2.49
C VAL A 25 1.19 -10.57 -2.34
N GLN A 26 1.91 -9.48 -2.63
CA GLN A 26 1.32 -8.13 -2.64
C GLN A 26 1.53 -7.42 -3.97
N TYR A 27 0.56 -6.61 -4.37
CA TYR A 27 0.64 -5.74 -5.54
C TYR A 27 -0.32 -4.56 -5.40
N GLU A 28 0.22 -3.33 -5.41
CA GLU A 28 -0.57 -2.11 -5.17
C GLU A 28 -1.42 -1.69 -6.36
N GLY A 29 -0.97 -1.99 -7.57
CA GLY A 29 -1.55 -1.42 -8.78
C GLY A 29 -3.06 -1.68 -8.88
N GLY A 30 -3.79 -0.66 -9.32
CA GLY A 30 -5.23 -0.79 -9.61
C GLY A 30 -6.15 -0.64 -8.39
N GLY A 31 -5.67 -0.05 -7.30
CA GLY A 31 -6.50 0.30 -6.14
C GLY A 31 -5.98 -0.21 -4.81
N ALA A 32 -4.83 -0.88 -4.78
CA ALA A 32 -4.15 -1.41 -3.58
C ALA A 32 -4.86 -2.55 -2.84
N ASP A 33 -6.04 -2.95 -3.27
CA ASP A 33 -6.88 -3.98 -2.64
C ASP A 33 -7.52 -4.95 -3.65
N THR A 34 -6.94 -5.07 -4.84
CA THR A 34 -7.43 -5.95 -5.92
C THR A 34 -7.37 -7.44 -5.54
N PHE A 35 -7.86 -8.32 -6.42
CA PHE A 35 -7.73 -9.78 -6.26
C PHE A 35 -6.26 -10.26 -6.23
N ALA A 36 -5.34 -9.53 -6.85
CA ALA A 36 -3.95 -9.94 -6.99
C ALA A 36 -3.07 -9.57 -5.77
N THR A 37 -3.67 -9.31 -4.61
CA THR A 37 -2.93 -8.97 -3.38
C THR A 37 -3.55 -9.62 -2.14
N ASP A 38 -2.71 -10.29 -1.35
CA ASP A 38 -3.05 -10.86 -0.04
C ASP A 38 -3.11 -9.78 1.06
N ILE A 39 -2.47 -8.64 0.82
CA ILE A 39 -2.29 -7.53 1.77
C ILE A 39 -2.81 -6.25 1.11
N ILE A 40 -3.60 -5.46 1.82
CA ILE A 40 -3.95 -4.11 1.36
C ILE A 40 -2.67 -3.28 1.43
N CYS A 41 -2.14 -2.87 0.28
CA CYS A 41 -0.79 -2.32 0.24
C CYS A 41 -0.68 -0.97 -0.47
N PRO A 42 -1.43 0.07 -0.03
CA PRO A 42 -1.47 1.34 -0.73
C PRO A 42 -0.16 2.11 -0.59
N MET A 43 0.13 2.93 -1.59
CA MET A 43 1.09 4.03 -1.48
C MET A 43 0.38 5.32 -1.08
N TYR A 44 0.93 6.06 -0.12
CA TYR A 44 0.51 7.43 0.28
C TYR A 44 -0.95 7.62 0.74
N ALA A 45 -1.61 6.55 1.18
CA ALA A 45 -2.87 6.67 1.90
C ALA A 45 -2.64 7.37 3.25
N ARG A 46 -3.50 8.36 3.59
CA ARG A 46 -3.37 9.16 4.82
C ARG A 46 -3.97 8.42 6.01
N VAL A 47 -3.61 8.86 7.21
CA VAL A 47 -4.10 8.22 8.44
C VAL A 47 -5.60 8.40 8.62
N ASP A 48 -6.09 9.64 8.48
CA ASP A 48 -7.46 10.03 8.84
C ASP A 48 -8.23 10.70 7.69
N GLU A 49 -7.59 10.88 6.53
CA GLU A 49 -8.15 11.63 5.41
C GLU A 49 -8.27 10.75 4.17
N ASP A 50 -9.45 10.76 3.56
CA ASP A 50 -9.72 10.07 2.31
C ASP A 50 -9.24 10.89 1.12
N GLN A 51 -8.70 10.21 0.11
CA GLN A 51 -8.39 10.78 -1.20
C GLN A 51 -9.18 10.00 -2.26
N PRO A 52 -10.45 10.39 -2.53
CA PRO A 52 -11.38 9.60 -3.33
C PRO A 52 -11.17 9.79 -4.83
N PHE A 53 -9.99 9.40 -5.33
CA PHE A 53 -9.71 9.40 -6.76
C PHE A 53 -10.66 8.44 -7.50
N PRO A 54 -11.17 8.81 -8.69
CA PRO A 54 -11.98 7.91 -9.50
C PRO A 54 -11.27 6.58 -9.77
N ALA A 55 -12.00 5.47 -9.63
CA ALA A 55 -11.56 4.09 -9.81
C ALA A 55 -10.46 3.55 -8.87
N VAL A 56 -9.60 4.40 -8.32
CA VAL A 56 -8.47 4.00 -7.44
C VAL A 56 -8.37 4.88 -6.20
N PRO A 57 -9.43 4.94 -5.37
CA PRO A 57 -9.44 5.78 -4.18
C PRO A 57 -8.36 5.33 -3.19
N LYS A 58 -7.75 6.29 -2.48
CA LYS A 58 -6.85 6.02 -1.36
C LYS A 58 -7.57 6.45 -0.09
N TRP A 59 -8.25 5.51 0.53
CA TRP A 59 -8.99 5.76 1.78
C TRP A 59 -8.03 6.02 2.95
N SER A 60 -8.53 6.68 3.99
CA SER A 60 -7.90 6.66 5.30
C SER A 60 -7.57 5.21 5.68
N ILE A 61 -6.33 4.94 6.11
CA ILE A 61 -5.91 3.56 6.44
C ILE A 61 -6.77 2.93 7.55
N LYS A 62 -7.30 3.75 8.48
CA LYS A 62 -8.22 3.29 9.52
C LYS A 62 -9.56 2.88 8.93
N LYS A 63 -10.12 3.70 8.03
CA LYS A 63 -11.38 3.42 7.34
C LYS A 63 -11.27 2.21 6.42
N TRP A 64 -10.17 2.08 5.68
CA TRP A 64 -9.97 1.02 4.68
C TRP A 64 -10.14 -0.38 5.28
N LEU A 65 -9.59 -0.60 6.48
CA LEU A 65 -9.73 -1.86 7.21
C LEU A 65 -11.20 -2.23 7.54
N SER A 66 -12.08 -1.24 7.63
CA SER A 66 -13.49 -1.38 8.01
C SER A 66 -14.45 -1.32 6.81
N LEU A 67 -13.94 -1.28 5.58
CA LEU A 67 -14.81 -1.38 4.41
C LEU A 67 -15.57 -2.71 4.41
N PRO A 68 -16.83 -2.75 3.94
CA PRO A 68 -17.64 -3.97 3.97
C PRO A 68 -16.93 -5.16 3.32
N GLY A 69 -16.79 -6.25 4.08
CA GLY A 69 -16.16 -7.50 3.60
C GLY A 69 -14.63 -7.53 3.64
N GLU A 70 -13.97 -6.43 4.00
CA GLU A 70 -12.50 -6.38 4.04
C GLU A 70 -11.92 -7.00 5.32
N THR A 71 -11.03 -7.97 5.18
CA THR A 71 -10.47 -8.76 6.28
C THR A 71 -8.95 -8.84 6.28
N ARG A 72 -8.29 -8.42 5.18
CA ARG A 72 -6.84 -8.49 5.00
C ARG A 72 -6.08 -7.53 5.93
N PRO A 73 -4.82 -7.80 6.27
CA PRO A 73 -3.96 -6.79 6.88
C PRO A 73 -3.68 -5.64 5.89
N LEU A 74 -3.28 -4.48 6.43
CA LEU A 74 -2.84 -3.33 5.64
C LEU A 74 -1.40 -2.96 6.03
N ILE A 75 -0.52 -2.92 5.03
CA ILE A 75 0.87 -2.49 5.13
C ILE A 75 1.13 -1.54 3.97
N LEU A 76 1.39 -0.26 4.23
CA LEU A 76 1.63 0.70 3.16
C LEU A 76 2.90 0.32 2.40
N CYS A 77 2.82 0.05 1.08
CA CYS A 77 4.01 -0.24 0.29
C CYS A 77 4.91 0.99 0.17
N GLU A 78 4.34 2.20 0.33
CA GLU A 78 5.04 3.48 0.41
C GLU A 78 4.25 4.44 1.32
N TYR A 79 4.90 5.13 2.26
CA TYR A 79 4.31 6.23 3.02
C TYR A 79 5.38 7.24 3.44
N ALA A 80 4.94 8.37 4.02
CA ALA A 80 5.84 9.39 4.58
C ALA A 80 6.97 9.81 3.61
N HIS A 81 6.60 10.29 2.44
CA HIS A 81 7.53 10.70 1.38
C HIS A 81 8.60 11.68 1.90
N ALA A 82 9.86 11.24 1.96
CA ALA A 82 10.98 11.84 2.69
C ALA A 82 11.82 12.84 1.89
N MET A 83 11.25 13.41 0.82
CA MET A 83 11.96 14.35 -0.05
C MET A 83 12.18 15.72 0.61
N GLY A 84 13.45 16.10 0.81
CA GLY A 84 13.83 17.40 1.36
C GLY A 84 13.45 17.57 2.84
N ASN A 85 12.94 18.73 3.22
CA ASN A 85 12.44 18.97 4.58
C ASN A 85 11.00 18.42 4.71
N SER A 86 10.89 17.11 4.97
CA SER A 86 9.62 16.38 5.01
C SER A 86 9.37 15.66 6.35
N LEU A 87 8.68 14.51 6.35
CA LEU A 87 8.28 13.70 7.51
C LEU A 87 7.30 14.38 8.49
N GLY A 88 6.70 15.51 8.10
CA GLY A 88 5.58 16.10 8.82
C GLY A 88 4.44 15.09 8.99
N GLY A 89 3.96 14.91 10.22
CA GLY A 89 2.85 14.00 10.53
C GLY A 89 3.23 12.51 10.67
N PHE A 90 4.52 12.15 10.62
CA PHE A 90 4.99 10.76 10.78
C PHE A 90 4.47 10.08 12.06
N ALA A 91 4.39 10.82 13.17
CA ALA A 91 3.89 10.31 14.44
C ALA A 91 2.43 9.79 14.37
N LYS A 92 1.59 10.39 13.50
CA LYS A 92 0.19 9.95 13.34
C LYS A 92 0.11 8.54 12.77
N TYR A 93 0.98 8.20 11.81
CA TYR A 93 1.06 6.85 11.25
C TYR A 93 1.44 5.84 12.33
N TRP A 94 2.51 6.12 13.09
CA TRP A 94 2.96 5.22 14.16
C TRP A 94 1.96 5.05 15.30
N GLN A 95 1.21 6.10 15.65
CA GLN A 95 0.11 5.97 16.60
C GLN A 95 -0.95 5.00 16.06
N ALA A 96 -1.37 5.16 14.81
CA ALA A 96 -2.35 4.27 14.19
C ALA A 96 -1.84 2.83 14.07
N PHE A 97 -0.58 2.62 13.67
CA PHE A 97 0.04 1.29 13.58
C PHE A 97 0.07 0.58 14.94
N ARG A 98 0.33 1.31 16.02
CA ARG A 98 0.31 0.74 17.38
C ARG A 98 -1.09 0.48 17.91
N GLN A 99 -2.08 1.26 17.48
CA GLN A 99 -3.45 1.18 17.98
C GLN A 99 -4.31 0.11 17.26
N TYR A 100 -4.09 -0.11 15.96
CA TYR A 100 -4.95 -0.97 15.14
C TYR A 100 -4.19 -2.24 14.74
N PRO A 101 -4.58 -3.45 15.23
CA PRO A 101 -3.83 -4.68 15.00
C PRO A 101 -3.61 -5.06 13.53
N ARG A 102 -4.57 -4.73 12.65
CA ARG A 102 -4.47 -4.98 11.20
C ARG A 102 -3.65 -3.92 10.43
N LEU A 103 -3.28 -2.80 11.06
CA LEU A 103 -2.33 -1.83 10.50
C LEU A 103 -0.91 -2.21 10.90
N GLN A 104 -0.24 -3.02 10.08
CA GLN A 104 1.04 -3.64 10.46
C GLN A 104 2.27 -2.83 10.02
N GLY A 105 2.11 -1.52 9.80
CA GLY A 105 3.18 -0.60 9.45
C GLY A 105 3.19 -0.21 7.96
N GLY A 106 4.40 0.02 7.45
CA GLY A 106 4.62 0.40 6.06
C GLY A 106 6.08 0.73 5.78
N PHE A 107 6.39 0.99 4.51
CA PHE A 107 7.73 1.32 4.05
C PHE A 107 7.84 2.82 3.76
N VAL A 108 8.78 3.51 4.43
CA VAL A 108 9.03 4.93 4.15
C VAL A 108 9.57 5.06 2.73
N TRP A 109 9.09 6.05 1.99
CA TRP A 109 9.64 6.40 0.68
C TRP A 109 10.56 7.61 0.79
N ASP A 110 11.86 7.50 0.63
CA ASP A 110 12.67 6.31 0.45
C ASP A 110 13.98 6.42 1.24
N TRP A 111 14.95 5.57 0.94
CA TRP A 111 16.17 5.42 1.74
C TRP A 111 17.21 6.50 1.48
N VAL A 112 17.41 6.87 0.21
CA VAL A 112 18.56 7.68 -0.21
C VAL A 112 18.21 8.51 -1.44
N ASP A 113 18.63 9.77 -1.44
CA ASP A 113 18.47 10.67 -2.59
C ASP A 113 19.16 10.09 -3.84
N GLN A 114 18.44 10.01 -4.95
CA GLN A 114 18.99 9.62 -6.26
C GLN A 114 19.66 10.80 -6.96
N SER A 115 20.57 11.49 -6.26
CA SER A 115 21.30 12.65 -6.79
C SER A 115 22.41 12.24 -7.77
N LEU A 116 22.71 13.12 -8.73
CA LEU A 116 23.81 12.93 -9.68
C LEU A 116 24.98 13.85 -9.35
N ILE A 117 26.18 13.34 -9.54
CA ILE A 117 27.39 14.16 -9.51
C ILE A 117 27.38 15.05 -10.75
N LYS A 118 27.65 16.34 -10.55
CA LYS A 118 27.90 17.27 -11.65
C LYS A 118 29.38 17.23 -12.00
N ILE A 119 29.68 16.92 -13.25
CA ILE A 119 31.04 16.93 -13.84
C ILE A 119 31.21 18.21 -14.65
#